data_AF-A0A7K0YLK7-F1
#
_entry.id   AF-A0A7K0YLK7-F1
#
_cell.length_a   1.000
_cell.length_b   1.000
_cell.length_c   1.000
_cell.angle_alpha   90.00
_cell.angle_beta   90.00
_cell.angle_gamma   90.00
#
_symmetry.space_group_name_H-M   'P 1'
#
loop_
_entity.id
_entity.type
_entity.pdbx_description
1 polymer ?
#
loop_
_entity_poly.entity_id
_entity_poly.type
_entity_poly.pdbx_seq_one_letter_code
_entity_poly.pdbx_strand_id
1 'polypeptide(L)'
;MSDSMTLRLVVGLAITVVLSALALKRLWFLYQLVRSGEPAVDRTAQKRVRAKAEVTEVFGQKKLLAWTVPGIAHVLAFWGFIVLSLTIVEAFGALFDSEFAIPVIGRSPIVGFAEDLFTIFVFIGIAMFAAIRL
;
A
#
# COMPACT_ATOMS: atom_id res chain seq x y z
N MET A 1 -8.27 20.56 -22.55
CA MET A 1 -8.29 20.27 -21.10
C MET A 1 -9.30 21.21 -20.48
N SER A 2 -10.32 20.72 -19.75
CA SER A 2 -11.26 21.59 -19.06
C SER A 2 -10.57 22.32 -17.90
N ASP A 3 -11.04 23.50 -17.50
CA ASP A 3 -10.48 24.25 -16.36
C ASP A 3 -10.43 23.41 -15.08
N SER A 4 -11.42 22.54 -14.89
CA SER A 4 -11.48 21.59 -13.77
C SER A 4 -10.37 20.52 -13.83
N MET A 5 -10.01 20.04 -15.02
CA MET A 5 -8.94 19.05 -15.20
C MET A 5 -7.57 19.69 -14.94
N THR A 6 -7.36 20.89 -15.45
CA THR A 6 -6.13 21.66 -15.19
C THR A 6 -5.93 21.90 -13.70
N LEU A 7 -6.99 22.29 -12.98
CA LEU A 7 -6.92 22.47 -11.53
C LEU A 7 -6.55 21.18 -10.80
N ARG A 8 -7.21 20.05 -11.13
CA ARG A 8 -6.93 18.74 -10.51
C ARG A 8 -5.49 18.30 -10.76
N LEU A 9 -4.99 18.44 -11.98
CA LEU A 9 -3.63 18.09 -12.36
C LEU A 9 -2.62 18.95 -11.59
N VAL A 10 -2.78 20.28 -11.57
CA VAL A 10 -1.85 21.19 -10.89
C VAL A 10 -1.84 20.94 -9.38
N VAL A 11 -3.01 20.88 -8.75
CA VAL A 11 -3.11 20.66 -7.30
C VAL A 11 -2.62 19.27 -6.93
N GLY A 12 -3.04 18.24 -7.67
CA GLY A 12 -2.64 16.86 -7.47
C GLY A 12 -1.12 16.70 -7.54
N LEU A 13 -0.49 17.18 -8.62
CA LEU A 13 0.96 17.10 -8.79
C LEU A 13 1.72 17.94 -7.77
N ALA A 14 1.24 19.13 -7.41
CA ALA A 14 1.88 19.94 -6.37
C ALA A 14 1.90 19.20 -5.03
N ILE A 15 0.78 18.60 -4.63
CA ILE A 15 0.70 17.79 -3.40
C ILE A 15 1.63 16.58 -3.51
N THR A 16 1.61 15.84 -4.63
CA THR A 16 2.48 14.68 -4.84
C THR A 16 3.95 15.07 -4.69
N VAL A 17 4.41 16.14 -5.36
CA VAL A 17 5.80 16.60 -5.30
C VAL A 17 6.21 16.95 -3.86
N VAL A 18 5.40 17.75 -3.16
CA VAL A 18 5.69 18.18 -1.79
C VAL A 18 5.77 16.98 -0.85
N LEU A 19 4.76 16.10 -0.86
CA LEU A 19 4.72 14.94 0.03
C LEU A 19 5.82 13.93 -0.29
N SER A 20 6.10 13.67 -1.58
CA SER A 20 7.20 12.81 -2.00
C SER A 20 8.56 13.36 -1.59
N ALA A 21 8.79 14.68 -1.67
CA ALA A 21 10.03 15.28 -1.21
C ALA A 21 10.25 15.10 0.30
N LEU A 22 9.20 15.31 1.10
CA LEU A 22 9.24 15.08 2.55
C LEU A 22 9.47 13.60 2.89
N ALA A 23 8.78 12.70 2.19
CA ALA A 23 8.94 11.26 2.35
C ALA A 23 10.37 10.80 1.99
N LEU A 24 10.91 11.25 0.85
CA LEU A 24 12.27 10.94 0.42
C LEU A 24 13.32 11.48 1.40
N LYS A 25 13.13 12.69 1.93
CA LYS A 25 14.00 13.24 2.98
C LYS A 25 14.04 12.32 4.21
N ARG A 26 12.87 11.81 4.64
CA ARG A 26 12.78 10.88 5.78
C ARG A 26 13.41 9.53 5.46
N LEU A 27 13.14 8.97 4.27
CA LEU A 27 13.73 7.72 3.82
C LEU A 27 15.26 7.82 3.73
N TRP A 28 15.78 8.94 3.25
CA TRP A 28 17.22 9.19 3.19
C TRP A 28 17.85 9.23 4.58
N PHE A 29 17.23 9.94 5.52
CA PHE A 29 17.67 9.94 6.92
C PHE A 29 17.69 8.51 7.51
N LEU A 30 16.62 7.75 7.32
CA LEU A 30 16.54 6.36 7.82
C LEU A 30 17.58 5.45 7.15
N TYR A 31 17.82 5.62 5.85
CA TYR A 31 18.84 4.89 5.12
C TYR A 31 20.23 5.16 5.67
N GLN A 32 20.57 6.44 5.90
CA GLN A 32 21.85 6.81 6.50
C GLN A 32 22.00 6.25 7.93
N LEU A 33 20.95 6.36 8.74
CA LEU A 33 20.93 5.85 10.11
C LEU A 33 21.10 4.32 10.17
N VAL A 34 20.44 3.58 9.28
CA VAL A 34 20.60 2.12 9.21
C VAL A 34 21.99 1.75 8.73
N ARG A 35 22.57 2.51 7.78
CA ARG A 35 23.91 2.25 7.25
C ARG A 35 25.05 2.64 8.19
N SER A 36 24.82 3.48 9.20
CA SER A 36 25.83 3.79 10.21
C SER A 36 26.02 2.69 11.24
N GLY A 37 25.15 1.69 11.28
CA GLY A 37 25.31 0.51 12.14
C GLY A 37 26.36 -0.47 11.61
N GLU A 38 26.75 -1.43 12.44
CA GLU A 38 27.68 -2.48 12.04
C GLU A 38 27.13 -3.34 10.88
N PRO A 39 27.96 -3.74 9.92
CA PRO A 39 27.55 -4.63 8.85
C PRO A 39 27.06 -5.97 9.42
N ALA A 40 25.84 -6.35 9.07
CA ALA A 40 25.34 -7.68 9.39
C ALA A 40 26.02 -8.73 8.48
N VAL A 41 27.08 -9.35 9.00
CA VAL A 41 27.78 -10.47 8.34
C VAL A 41 26.78 -11.60 8.06
N ASP A 42 26.87 -12.22 6.89
CA ASP A 42 25.95 -13.27 6.43
C ASP A 42 24.46 -12.91 6.34
N ARG A 43 24.11 -11.61 6.29
CA ARG A 43 22.72 -11.18 6.14
C ARG A 43 22.03 -11.72 4.88
N THR A 44 22.75 -12.18 3.86
CA THR A 44 22.15 -12.79 2.67
C THR A 44 22.32 -14.30 2.59
N ALA A 45 22.90 -14.95 3.60
CA ALA A 45 22.96 -16.40 3.67
C ALA A 45 21.53 -16.98 3.78
N GLN A 46 21.29 -18.14 3.17
CA GLN A 46 20.02 -18.87 3.20
C GLN A 46 18.80 -18.17 2.55
N LYS A 47 19.00 -17.50 1.41
CA LYS A 47 17.93 -16.80 0.65
C LYS A 47 16.63 -17.60 0.49
N ARG A 48 16.71 -18.92 0.22
CA ARG A 48 15.53 -19.79 0.03
C ARG A 48 14.69 -19.94 1.29
N VAL A 49 15.32 -20.15 2.45
CA VAL A 49 14.62 -20.29 3.74
C VAL A 49 13.89 -18.99 4.08
N ARG A 50 14.54 -17.86 3.82
CA ARG A 50 14.01 -16.53 4.10
C ARG A 50 12.87 -16.14 3.17
N ALA A 51 12.98 -16.43 1.88
CA ALA A 51 11.89 -16.21 0.93
C ALA A 51 10.64 -17.02 1.31
N LYS A 52 10.81 -18.29 1.72
CA LYS A 52 9.69 -19.09 2.23
C LYS A 52 9.08 -18.48 3.49
N ALA A 53 9.92 -18.04 4.43
CA ALA A 53 9.46 -17.38 5.64
C ALA A 53 8.69 -16.09 5.31
N GLU A 54 9.11 -15.31 4.33
CA GLU A 54 8.43 -14.08 3.91
C GLU A 54 7.02 -14.37 3.35
N VAL A 55 6.88 -15.38 2.49
CA VAL A 55 5.56 -15.81 2.00
C VAL A 55 4.68 -16.29 3.15
N THR A 56 5.19 -17.10 4.07
CA THR A 56 4.36 -17.67 5.15
C THR A 56 4.04 -16.68 6.26
N GLU A 57 5.01 -15.85 6.66
CA GLU A 57 4.91 -14.96 7.82
C GLU A 57 4.38 -13.59 7.44
N VAL A 58 4.81 -13.01 6.31
CA VAL A 58 4.39 -11.68 5.86
C VAL A 58 3.13 -11.80 5.02
N PHE A 59 3.17 -12.54 3.92
CA PHE A 59 2.00 -12.61 3.02
C PHE A 59 0.85 -13.42 3.64
N GLY A 60 1.18 -14.54 4.31
CA GLY A 60 0.22 -15.35 5.06
C GLY A 60 -0.15 -14.80 6.44
N GLN A 61 0.52 -13.74 6.92
CA GLN A 61 0.19 -13.05 8.17
C GLN A 61 0.17 -13.96 9.42
N LYS A 62 0.90 -15.09 9.38
CA LYS A 62 0.81 -16.18 10.36
C LYS A 62 1.06 -15.72 11.81
N LYS A 63 2.08 -14.89 12.03
CA LYS A 63 2.40 -14.32 13.35
C LYS A 63 1.33 -13.36 13.87
N LEU A 64 0.74 -12.56 12.98
CA LEU A 64 -0.26 -11.57 13.36
C LEU A 64 -1.59 -12.23 13.72
N LEU A 65 -1.95 -13.31 13.02
CA LEU A 65 -3.12 -14.13 13.34
C LEU A 65 -3.02 -14.87 14.68
N ALA A 66 -1.84 -14.95 15.31
CA ALA A 66 -1.73 -15.44 16.68
C ALA A 66 -2.40 -14.50 17.70
N TRP A 67 -2.60 -13.23 17.35
CA TRP A 67 -3.31 -12.23 18.15
C TRP A 67 -4.61 -11.90 17.43
N THR A 68 -5.67 -12.66 17.72
CA THR A 68 -6.85 -12.80 16.85
C THR A 68 -7.46 -11.47 16.40
N VAL A 69 -7.85 -10.58 17.33
CA VAL A 69 -8.59 -9.36 16.97
C VAL A 69 -7.71 -8.37 16.19
N PRO A 70 -6.52 -7.97 16.68
CA PRO A 70 -5.63 -7.09 15.90
C PRO A 70 -5.11 -7.75 14.62
N GLY A 71 -4.91 -9.07 14.63
CA GLY A 71 -4.46 -9.86 13.50
C GLY A 71 -5.47 -9.88 12.37
N ILE A 72 -6.75 -10.11 12.66
CA ILE A 72 -7.83 -10.04 11.67
C ILE A 72 -7.92 -8.65 11.07
N ALA A 73 -7.92 -7.60 11.91
CA ALA A 73 -7.93 -6.21 11.42
C ALA A 73 -6.78 -5.94 10.44
N HIS A 74 -5.59 -6.46 10.75
CA HIS A 74 -4.43 -6.32 9.88
C HIS A 74 -4.55 -7.11 8.57
N VAL A 75 -5.04 -8.36 8.60
CA VAL A 75 -5.24 -9.17 7.39
C VAL A 75 -6.20 -8.48 6.42
N LEU A 76 -7.32 -7.96 6.93
CA LEU A 76 -8.29 -7.23 6.12
C LEU A 76 -7.67 -5.98 5.48
N ALA A 77 -6.94 -5.18 6.27
CA ALA A 77 -6.28 -3.99 5.77
C ALA A 77 -5.16 -4.32 4.77
N PHE A 78 -4.29 -5.28 5.08
CA PHE A 78 -3.13 -5.65 4.24
C PHE A 78 -3.55 -6.11 2.85
N TRP A 79 -4.47 -7.07 2.78
CA TRP A 79 -4.97 -7.56 1.50
C TRP A 79 -5.83 -6.53 0.77
N GLY A 80 -6.57 -5.72 1.54
CA GLY A 80 -7.28 -4.57 1.00
C GLY A 80 -6.36 -3.59 0.30
N PHE A 81 -5.27 -3.17 0.94
CA PHE A 81 -4.29 -2.27 0.31
C PHE A 81 -3.60 -2.88 -0.90
N ILE A 82 -3.36 -4.20 -0.93
CA ILE A 82 -2.79 -4.87 -2.11
C ILE A 82 -3.75 -4.75 -3.30
N VAL A 83 -5.03 -5.08 -3.11
CA VAL A 83 -6.02 -5.02 -4.20
C VAL A 83 -6.30 -3.57 -4.60
N LEU A 84 -6.54 -2.67 -3.63
CA LEU A 84 -6.79 -1.25 -3.87
C LEU A 84 -5.57 -0.48 -4.36
N SER A 85 -4.37 -1.08 -4.42
CA SER A 85 -3.25 -0.46 -5.12
C SER A 85 -3.55 -0.25 -6.60
N LEU A 86 -4.43 -1.06 -7.20
CA LEU A 86 -4.91 -0.87 -8.56
C LEU A 86 -5.67 0.46 -8.69
N THR A 87 -6.65 0.70 -7.80
CA THR A 87 -7.43 1.95 -7.80
C THR A 87 -6.56 3.17 -7.52
N ILE A 88 -5.52 3.06 -6.69
CA ILE A 88 -4.56 4.15 -6.45
C ILE A 88 -3.80 4.49 -7.73
N VAL A 89 -3.33 3.48 -8.48
CA VAL A 89 -2.63 3.69 -9.76
C VAL A 89 -3.56 4.33 -10.78
N GLU A 90 -4.81 3.87 -10.88
CA GLU A 90 -5.79 4.43 -11.79
C GLU A 90 -6.18 5.86 -11.43
N ALA A 91 -6.42 6.14 -10.15
CA ALA A 91 -6.69 7.48 -9.65
C ALA A 91 -5.53 8.44 -9.91
N PHE A 92 -4.28 7.95 -9.82
CA PHE A 92 -3.11 8.75 -10.18
C PHE A 92 -3.02 9.01 -11.69
N GLY A 93 -3.27 8.00 -12.53
CA GLY A 93 -3.35 8.18 -13.98
C GLY A 93 -4.48 9.12 -14.40
N ALA A 94 -5.58 9.12 -13.65
CA ALA A 94 -6.73 10.02 -13.84
C ALA A 94 -6.42 11.51 -13.64
N LEU A 95 -5.25 11.86 -13.08
CA LEU A 95 -4.77 13.25 -13.09
C LEU A 95 -4.42 13.72 -14.51
N PHE A 96 -3.99 12.81 -15.40
CA PHE A 96 -3.53 13.12 -16.75
C PHE A 96 -4.60 12.82 -17.81
N ASP A 97 -5.34 11.73 -17.62
CA ASP A 97 -6.41 11.30 -18.51
C ASP A 97 -7.58 10.77 -17.67
N SER A 98 -8.73 11.45 -17.71
CA SER A 98 -9.91 11.10 -16.91
C SER A 98 -10.45 9.69 -17.17
N GLU A 99 -10.10 9.10 -18.32
CA GLU A 99 -10.53 7.75 -18.69
C GLU A 99 -9.43 6.69 -18.51
N PHE A 100 -8.31 7.07 -17.89
CA PHE A 100 -7.20 6.18 -17.62
C PHE A 100 -7.68 4.96 -16.83
N ALA A 101 -7.36 3.79 -17.35
CA ALA A 101 -7.57 2.50 -16.72
C ALA A 101 -6.35 1.62 -17.02
N ILE A 102 -5.99 0.74 -16.09
CA ILE A 102 -4.89 -0.19 -16.31
C ILE A 102 -5.28 -1.11 -17.47
N PRO A 103 -4.43 -1.25 -18.51
CA PRO A 103 -4.74 -2.14 -19.63
C PRO A 103 -5.09 -3.55 -19.16
N VAL A 104 -6.01 -4.21 -19.85
CA VAL A 104 -6.53 -5.57 -19.56
C VAL A 104 -7.44 -5.68 -18.35
N ILE A 105 -7.10 -5.05 -17.22
CA ILE A 105 -7.80 -5.30 -15.94
C ILE A 105 -8.68 -4.15 -15.46
N GLY A 106 -8.38 -2.90 -15.82
CA GLY A 106 -9.03 -1.70 -15.23
C GLY A 106 -10.50 -1.49 -15.59
N ARG A 107 -11.02 -2.23 -16.57
CA ARG A 107 -12.46 -2.23 -16.94
C ARG A 107 -13.13 -3.58 -16.69
N SER A 108 -12.47 -4.46 -15.95
CA SER A 108 -12.99 -5.80 -15.65
C SER A 108 -14.00 -5.74 -14.51
N PRO A 109 -15.24 -6.24 -14.69
CA PRO A 109 -16.23 -6.30 -13.62
C PRO A 109 -15.79 -7.14 -12.42
N ILE A 110 -14.94 -8.16 -12.65
CA ILE A 110 -14.41 -9.02 -11.59
C ILE A 110 -13.43 -8.25 -10.71
N VAL A 111 -12.58 -7.41 -11.33
CA VAL A 111 -11.61 -6.59 -10.62
C VAL A 111 -12.33 -5.50 -9.84
N GLY A 112 -13.28 -4.79 -10.47
CA GLY A 112 -14.10 -3.79 -9.79
C GLY A 112 -14.88 -4.36 -8.60
N PHE A 113 -15.49 -5.55 -8.75
CA PHE A 113 -16.13 -6.23 -7.62
C PHE A 113 -15.15 -6.55 -6.48
N ALA A 114 -13.93 -7.01 -6.81
CA ALA A 114 -12.91 -7.26 -5.80
C ALA A 114 -12.52 -5.96 -5.08
N GLU A 115 -12.32 -4.86 -5.81
CA GLU A 115 -12.01 -3.55 -5.23
C GLU A 115 -13.12 -3.06 -4.29
N ASP A 116 -14.39 -3.19 -4.68
CA ASP A 116 -15.53 -2.82 -3.82
C ASP A 116 -15.56 -3.66 -2.55
N LEU A 117 -15.40 -4.99 -2.67
CA LEU A 117 -15.38 -5.90 -1.54
C LEU A 117 -14.22 -5.59 -0.58
N PHE A 118 -13.02 -5.37 -1.12
CA PHE A 118 -11.84 -5.07 -0.32
C PHE A 118 -11.90 -3.67 0.28
N THR A 119 -12.59 -2.71 -0.33
CA THR A 119 -12.90 -1.41 0.30
C THR A 119 -13.70 -1.60 1.59
N ILE A 120 -14.71 -2.47 1.57
CA ILE A 120 -15.48 -2.82 2.77
C ILE A 120 -14.58 -3.48 3.83
N PHE A 121 -13.69 -4.40 3.43
CA PHE A 121 -12.75 -5.03 4.36
C PHE A 121 -11.79 -4.04 5.00
N VAL A 122 -11.23 -3.10 4.24
CA VAL A 122 -10.38 -2.04 4.80
C VAL A 122 -11.17 -1.17 5.77
N PHE A 123 -12.40 -0.79 5.42
CA PHE A 123 -13.27 0.00 6.31
C PHE A 123 -13.51 -0.72 7.65
N ILE A 124 -13.86 -2.02 7.60
CA ILE A 124 -14.01 -2.84 8.81
C ILE A 124 -12.70 -2.91 9.60
N GLY A 125 -11.57 -3.16 8.94
CA GLY A 125 -10.25 -3.23 9.59
C GLY A 125 -9.89 -1.92 10.29
N ILE A 126 -10.12 -0.77 9.67
CA ILE A 126 -9.90 0.56 10.27
C ILE A 126 -10.82 0.76 11.47
N ALA A 127 -12.10 0.40 11.37
CA ALA A 127 -13.04 0.50 12.48
C ALA A 127 -12.62 -0.37 13.68
N MET A 128 -12.12 -1.59 13.43
CA MET A 128 -11.56 -2.45 14.46
C MET A 128 -10.31 -1.81 15.11
N PHE A 129 -9.37 -1.29 14.32
CA PHE A 129 -8.20 -0.60 14.86
C PHE A 129 -8.57 0.61 15.70
N ALA A 130 -9.55 1.40 15.27
CA ALA A 130 -10.07 2.54 16.03
C ALA A 130 -10.67 2.07 17.37
N ALA A 131 -11.50 1.02 17.36
CA ALA A 131 -12.13 0.49 18.56
C ALA A 131 -11.14 -0.07 19.59
N ILE A 132 -10.04 -0.70 19.15
CA ILE A 132 -9.01 -1.25 20.05
C ILE A 132 -8.07 -0.15 20.58
N ARG A 133 -7.99 0.99 19.88
CA ARG A 133 -7.10 2.10 20.22
C ARG A 133 -7.70 3.05 21.26
N LEU A 134 -9.03 3.21 21.25
CA LEU A 134 -9.79 4.02 22.22
C LEU A 134 -9.92 3.31 23.56
#